data_AF-A0A925M441-F1
#
_entry.id   AF-A0A925M441-F1
#
_cell.length_a   1.000
_cell.length_b   1.000
_cell.length_c   1.000
_cell.angle_alpha   90.00
_cell.angle_beta   90.00
_cell.angle_gamma   90.00
#
_symmetry.space_group_name_H-M   'P 1'
#
loop_
_entity.id
_entity.type
_entity.pdbx_description
1 polymer ?
#
loop_
_entity_poly.entity_id
_entity_poly.type
_entity_poly.pdbx_seq_one_letter_code
_entity_poly.pdbx_strand_id
1 'polypeptide(L)'
;MPLDNPASQTFNNIAVTGGAINGTPIGATTPNTIKGTKLDLALVTGNTLNAVSSDNGATTLIGQFLTLNLSAGTGITYEGLQAIGSNTNVSLKFTAKGTGQLIFASNALFNTNVTLGGVFALGNSINGASGQTTLVVNYTNSSNLQILDGAGNTIGYFQGSTKSFGVNTVSPSAFAHIVSKTASIPGLRIDGAASQSANLFEARNSTPTLLTSIDPAGKITAPSLQIASTGTPLLKLLSAIATLDFPSIAAQSSSDLTITVTGSAVNDVVNVGLPATPASGIDFNAFVSAANTVTVRAHNYTALSIDPASASYRVSVMGF
;
A
#
# COMPACT_ATOMS: atom_id res chain seq x y z
N MET A 1 45.10 -70.74 44.59
CA MET A 1 45.00 -69.80 43.48
C MET A 1 43.63 -69.15 43.54
N PRO A 2 43.47 -67.97 44.16
CA PRO A 2 42.27 -67.17 44.00
C PRO A 2 42.50 -66.02 43.01
N LEU A 3 41.44 -65.77 42.25
CA LEU A 3 41.32 -64.92 41.08
C LEU A 3 41.52 -63.43 41.41
N ASP A 4 42.22 -62.75 40.50
CA ASP A 4 42.30 -61.29 40.40
C ASP A 4 40.88 -60.75 40.13
N ASN A 5 40.33 -59.96 41.05
CA ASN A 5 39.07 -59.26 40.86
C ASN A 5 39.40 -57.84 40.36
N PRO A 6 39.02 -57.45 39.13
CA PRO A 6 39.31 -56.12 38.63
C PRO A 6 38.60 -55.08 39.50
N ALA A 7 39.37 -54.19 40.12
CA ALA A 7 38.84 -53.07 40.87
C ALA A 7 37.84 -52.32 39.99
N SER A 8 36.57 -52.36 40.42
CA SER A 8 35.52 -51.48 39.98
C SER A 8 36.03 -50.05 40.14
N GLN A 9 36.40 -49.41 39.01
CA GLN A 9 36.62 -47.97 39.00
C GLN A 9 35.25 -47.31 39.18
N THR A 10 34.91 -47.12 40.44
CA THR A 10 33.87 -46.20 40.85
C THR A 10 34.31 -44.82 40.37
N PHE A 11 33.66 -44.30 39.33
CA PHE A 11 33.72 -42.89 39.04
C PHE A 11 33.14 -42.17 40.25
N ASN A 12 34.02 -41.73 41.15
CA ASN A 12 33.61 -40.89 42.26
C ASN A 12 32.90 -39.69 41.67
N ASN A 13 31.61 -39.57 41.99
CA ASN A 13 30.89 -38.32 41.89
C ASN A 13 31.80 -37.24 42.48
N ILE A 14 32.07 -36.21 41.67
CA ILE A 14 32.87 -35.06 42.07
C ILE A 14 32.13 -34.37 43.24
N ALA A 15 32.48 -34.74 44.47
CA ALA A 15 32.02 -34.07 45.67
C ALA A 15 32.91 -32.84 45.88
N VAL A 16 32.49 -31.69 45.35
CA VAL A 16 33.14 -30.42 45.66
C VAL A 16 32.54 -29.86 46.94
N THR A 17 33.12 -30.19 48.08
CA THR A 17 32.91 -29.45 49.33
C THR A 17 33.97 -28.38 49.48
N GLY A 18 33.63 -27.15 49.07
CA GLY A 18 34.03 -25.89 49.74
C GLY A 18 35.52 -25.61 50.03
N GLY A 19 36.47 -26.12 49.25
CA GLY A 19 37.89 -25.80 49.40
C GLY A 19 38.58 -25.63 48.05
N ALA A 20 39.44 -24.62 47.91
CA ALA A 20 40.21 -24.37 46.69
C ALA A 20 40.93 -25.65 46.22
N ILE A 21 40.77 -26.03 44.96
CA ILE A 21 41.52 -27.13 44.36
C ILE A 21 42.95 -26.63 44.11
N ASN A 22 43.78 -26.72 45.14
CA ASN A 22 45.23 -26.66 44.99
C ASN A 22 45.81 -28.01 45.40
N GLY A 23 45.38 -29.05 44.68
CA GLY A 23 45.88 -30.41 44.84
C GLY A 23 46.70 -30.79 43.62
N THR A 24 48.01 -30.86 43.77
CA THR A 24 48.86 -31.67 42.89
C THR A 24 48.34 -33.11 42.97
N PRO A 25 47.99 -33.79 41.87
CA PRO A 25 47.66 -35.21 41.94
C PRO A 25 48.85 -35.95 42.55
N ILE A 26 48.58 -36.82 43.54
CA ILE A 26 49.61 -37.65 44.16
C ILE A 26 50.30 -38.46 43.05
N GLY A 27 51.56 -38.09 42.76
CA GLY A 27 52.43 -38.80 41.81
C GLY A 27 53.04 -37.98 40.66
N ALA A 28 52.69 -36.71 40.44
CA ALA A 28 53.27 -35.92 39.35
C ALA A 28 54.43 -35.01 39.84
N THR A 29 55.66 -35.27 39.39
CA THR A 29 56.89 -34.53 39.76
C THR A 29 57.24 -33.35 38.85
N THR A 30 56.36 -32.96 37.92
CA THR A 30 56.50 -31.73 37.15
C THR A 30 55.15 -30.98 37.12
N PRO A 31 55.14 -29.64 37.30
CA PRO A 31 53.91 -28.87 37.12
C PRO A 31 53.49 -29.04 35.67
N ASN A 32 52.41 -29.78 35.46
CA ASN A 32 51.80 -29.87 34.14
C ASN A 32 51.27 -28.47 33.85
N THR A 33 52.07 -27.70 33.12
CA THR A 33 51.66 -26.39 32.62
C THR A 33 50.60 -26.70 31.58
N ILE A 34 49.34 -26.74 32.01
CA ILE A 34 48.21 -26.79 31.09
C ILE A 34 48.19 -25.41 30.41
N LYS A 35 49.05 -25.23 29.41
CA LYS A 35 49.01 -24.12 28.45
C LYS A 35 47.85 -24.36 27.50
N GLY A 36 46.65 -24.19 28.03
CA GLY A 36 45.42 -24.12 27.25
C GLY A 36 44.55 -23.10 27.96
N THR A 37 44.02 -22.15 27.20
CA THR A 37 43.05 -21.12 27.63
C THR A 37 42.04 -21.72 28.60
N LYS A 38 42.29 -21.56 29.91
CA LYS A 38 41.46 -22.13 30.96
C LYS A 38 40.15 -21.37 31.01
N LEU A 39 39.07 -22.05 30.69
CA LEU A 39 37.77 -21.67 31.24
C LEU A 39 37.76 -22.15 32.70
N ASP A 40 38.31 -21.35 33.60
CA ASP A 40 38.22 -21.63 35.04
C ASP A 40 36.79 -21.30 35.50
N LEU A 41 35.92 -22.31 35.50
CA LEU A 41 34.60 -22.24 36.13
C LEU A 41 34.79 -22.37 37.64
N ALA A 42 34.98 -21.25 38.32
CA ALA A 42 35.09 -21.22 39.77
C ALA A 42 33.68 -21.18 40.39
N LEU A 43 33.30 -22.25 41.10
CA LEU A 43 32.23 -22.18 42.08
C LEU A 43 32.74 -21.35 43.25
N VAL A 44 32.50 -20.04 43.22
CA VAL A 44 32.89 -19.16 44.32
C VAL A 44 31.82 -19.32 45.39
N THR A 45 32.23 -19.80 46.56
CA THR A 45 31.40 -20.03 47.76
C THR A 45 30.13 -19.18 47.82
N GLY A 46 28.97 -19.83 47.75
CA GLY A 46 27.65 -19.20 47.67
C GLY A 46 26.85 -19.63 46.44
N ASN A 47 25.65 -19.07 46.29
CA ASN A 47 24.70 -19.36 45.21
C ASN A 47 25.13 -18.74 43.86
N THR A 48 26.41 -18.73 43.53
CA THR A 48 26.93 -17.92 42.42
C THR A 48 28.02 -18.64 41.65
N LEU A 49 27.81 -18.85 40.35
CA LEU A 49 28.81 -19.33 39.41
C LEU A 49 29.35 -18.14 38.61
N ASN A 50 30.60 -17.78 38.86
CA ASN A 50 31.28 -16.69 38.16
C ASN A 50 32.06 -17.26 36.97
N ALA A 51 31.78 -16.78 35.76
CA ALA A 51 32.67 -16.90 34.64
C ALA A 51 33.69 -15.76 34.73
N VAL A 52 34.94 -16.11 35.00
CA VAL A 52 36.07 -15.18 35.01
C VAL A 52 36.95 -15.47 33.80
N SER A 53 37.46 -14.42 33.15
CA SER A 53 38.55 -14.53 32.19
C SER A 53 39.83 -14.12 32.90
N SER A 54 40.91 -14.85 32.65
CA SER A 54 42.25 -14.50 33.11
C SER A 54 43.13 -14.27 31.89
N ASP A 55 43.30 -13.00 31.50
CA ASP A 55 44.36 -12.63 30.57
C ASP A 55 45.51 -12.01 31.39
N ASN A 56 46.70 -12.59 31.22
CA ASN A 56 47.96 -12.06 31.75
C ASN A 56 48.00 -11.83 33.27
N GLY A 57 47.39 -12.74 34.05
CA GLY A 57 47.43 -12.72 35.52
C GLY A 57 46.41 -11.80 36.19
N ALA A 58 45.62 -11.04 35.43
CA ALA A 58 44.49 -10.27 35.93
C ALA A 58 43.18 -11.05 35.74
N THR A 59 42.46 -11.33 36.82
CA THR A 59 41.13 -11.94 36.76
C THR A 59 40.07 -10.86 36.52
N THR A 60 39.32 -10.96 35.42
CA THR A 60 38.18 -10.09 35.13
C THR A 60 36.90 -10.92 35.14
N LEU A 61 35.91 -10.51 35.94
CA LEU A 61 34.58 -11.11 35.92
C LEU A 61 33.91 -10.80 34.57
N ILE A 62 33.64 -11.83 33.77
CA ILE A 62 33.01 -11.70 32.45
C ILE A 62 31.56 -12.19 32.42
N GLY A 63 31.13 -12.93 33.45
CA GLY A 63 29.73 -13.33 33.63
C GLY A 63 29.47 -13.89 35.03
N GLN A 64 28.25 -13.75 35.50
CA GLN A 64 27.81 -14.26 36.80
C GLN A 64 26.44 -14.94 36.64
N PHE A 65 26.34 -16.18 37.08
CA PHE A 65 25.10 -16.97 37.14
C PHE A 65 24.72 -17.16 38.60
N LEU A 66 23.52 -16.78 39.00
CA LEU A 66 23.05 -16.88 40.39
C LEU A 66 22.02 -18.02 40.53
N THR A 67 22.13 -18.87 41.55
CA THR A 67 21.15 -19.91 41.87
C THR A 67 20.06 -19.36 42.80
N LEU A 68 18.88 -19.18 42.20
CA LEU A 68 17.50 -19.28 42.73
C LEU A 68 17.06 -18.66 44.06
N ASN A 69 17.87 -17.91 44.82
CA ASN A 69 17.35 -17.11 45.93
C ASN A 69 18.25 -15.88 46.18
N LEU A 70 17.91 -14.74 45.54
CA LEU A 70 17.89 -13.37 46.08
C LEU A 70 17.96 -12.30 44.96
N SER A 71 16.82 -11.64 44.73
CA SER A 71 16.62 -10.28 44.18
C SER A 71 17.03 -9.88 42.75
N ALA A 72 18.12 -10.37 42.14
CA ALA A 72 18.49 -10.02 40.76
C ALA A 72 19.57 -10.96 40.18
N GLY A 73 19.41 -11.41 38.92
CA GLY A 73 20.44 -12.17 38.21
C GLY A 73 20.14 -12.39 36.72
N THR A 74 21.16 -12.74 35.94
CA THR A 74 21.06 -13.16 34.54
C THR A 74 21.37 -14.65 34.44
N GLY A 75 20.45 -15.44 33.90
CA GLY A 75 20.61 -16.88 33.73
C GLY A 75 20.50 -17.30 32.26
N ILE A 76 21.34 -18.25 31.85
CA ILE A 76 21.14 -19.01 30.61
C ILE A 76 20.46 -20.32 31.00
N THR A 77 19.30 -20.59 30.41
CA THR A 77 18.57 -21.84 30.56
C THR A 77 18.61 -22.61 29.23
N TYR A 78 18.19 -23.87 29.23
CA TYR A 78 18.01 -24.64 28.00
C TYR A 78 17.01 -23.99 27.01
N GLU A 79 16.06 -23.19 27.52
CA GLU A 79 14.98 -22.56 26.75
C GLU A 79 15.23 -21.07 26.44
N GLY A 80 16.33 -20.49 26.91
CA GLY A 80 16.69 -19.10 26.61
C GLY A 80 17.50 -18.37 27.68
N LEU A 81 17.86 -17.13 27.37
CA LEU A 81 18.49 -16.19 28.30
C LEU A 81 17.41 -15.39 29.03
N GLN A 82 17.43 -15.40 30.37
CA GLN A 82 16.46 -14.70 31.22
C GLN A 82 17.17 -13.78 32.20
N ALA A 83 16.66 -12.55 32.38
CA ALA A 83 16.98 -11.76 33.55
C ALA A 83 15.82 -11.90 34.55
N ILE A 84 16.13 -12.30 35.78
CA ILE A 84 15.15 -12.57 36.83
C ILE A 84 15.46 -11.63 37.99
N GLY A 85 14.46 -10.91 38.49
CA GLY A 85 14.60 -10.09 39.69
C GLY A 85 13.26 -9.58 40.19
N SER A 86 13.20 -9.17 41.45
CA SER A 86 11.97 -8.75 42.14
C SER A 86 11.60 -7.27 41.90
N ASN A 87 12.40 -6.54 41.12
CA ASN A 87 12.18 -5.12 40.79
C ASN A 87 11.64 -4.98 39.36
N THR A 88 10.87 -3.93 39.09
CA THR A 88 10.27 -3.67 37.76
C THR A 88 11.29 -3.33 36.65
N ASN A 89 12.57 -3.17 37.00
CA ASN A 89 13.64 -2.69 36.11
C ASN A 89 14.72 -3.75 35.86
N VAL A 90 14.32 -4.99 35.63
CA VAL A 90 15.25 -6.07 35.27
C VAL A 90 15.35 -6.11 33.74
N SER A 91 16.52 -5.75 33.19
CA SER A 91 16.74 -5.66 31.74
C SER A 91 17.89 -6.56 31.29
N LEU A 92 17.66 -7.34 30.22
CA LEU A 92 18.74 -7.95 29.44
C LEU A 92 19.24 -6.92 28.43
N LYS A 93 20.43 -6.35 28.67
CA LYS A 93 21.03 -5.39 27.76
C LYS A 93 22.02 -6.08 26.82
N PHE A 94 21.67 -6.18 25.55
CA PHE A 94 22.59 -6.58 24.50
C PHE A 94 23.17 -5.33 23.83
N THR A 95 24.49 -5.16 23.89
CA THR A 95 25.18 -4.03 23.24
C THR A 95 26.19 -4.60 22.25
N ALA A 96 25.98 -4.37 20.96
CA ALA A 96 27.01 -4.68 19.96
C ALA A 96 28.17 -3.69 20.12
N LYS A 97 29.42 -4.18 20.09
CA LYS A 97 30.61 -3.30 20.06
C LYS A 97 30.82 -2.81 18.62
N GLY A 98 30.96 -1.49 18.43
CA GLY A 98 31.23 -0.87 17.12
C GLY A 98 29.99 -0.74 16.22
N THR A 99 30.15 -0.94 14.91
CA THR A 99 29.05 -0.92 13.91
C THR A 99 28.38 -2.30 13.73
N GLY A 100 28.73 -3.27 14.58
CA GLY A 100 28.15 -4.62 14.53
C GLY A 100 26.65 -4.57 14.78
N GLN A 101 25.91 -5.38 14.03
CA GLN A 101 24.46 -5.50 14.19
C GLN A 101 24.15 -6.53 15.30
N LEU A 102 23.16 -6.23 16.12
CA LEU A 102 22.56 -7.23 17.00
C LEU A 102 21.62 -8.10 16.15
N ILE A 103 22.07 -9.30 15.78
CA ILE A 103 21.29 -10.24 14.97
C ILE A 103 20.54 -11.19 15.89
N PHE A 104 19.21 -11.13 15.89
CA PHE A 104 18.36 -12.19 16.44
C PHE A 104 18.08 -13.19 15.31
N ALA A 105 18.93 -14.21 15.16
CA ALA A 105 18.72 -15.29 14.19
C ALA A 105 18.06 -16.49 14.87
N SER A 106 16.93 -16.95 14.34
CA SER A 106 16.33 -18.24 14.70
C SER A 106 16.01 -19.02 13.43
N ASN A 107 16.06 -20.36 13.49
CA ASN A 107 15.55 -21.22 12.39
C ASN A 107 14.04 -21.50 12.50
N ALA A 108 13.39 -20.98 13.55
CA ALA A 108 11.98 -21.22 13.87
C ALA A 108 11.29 -19.89 14.20
N LEU A 109 10.08 -19.75 13.65
CA LEU A 109 9.16 -18.63 13.77
C LEU A 109 9.22 -17.92 15.14
N PHE A 110 9.55 -16.63 15.15
CA PHE A 110 9.40 -15.77 16.32
C PHE A 110 7.93 -15.71 16.74
N ASN A 111 7.52 -16.49 17.73
CA ASN A 111 6.23 -16.32 18.42
C ASN A 111 6.45 -15.61 19.77
N THR A 112 7.11 -14.46 19.73
CA THR A 112 7.34 -13.60 20.90
C THR A 112 6.84 -12.20 20.60
N ASN A 113 5.83 -11.75 21.34
CA ASN A 113 5.45 -10.34 21.37
C ASN A 113 6.64 -9.55 21.93
N VAL A 114 7.39 -8.86 21.07
CA VAL A 114 8.37 -7.87 21.50
C VAL A 114 7.58 -6.64 21.96
N THR A 115 7.13 -6.62 23.21
CA THR A 115 6.45 -5.47 23.80
C THR A 115 7.50 -4.43 24.22
N LEU A 116 7.68 -3.39 23.41
CA LEU A 116 8.55 -2.26 23.72
C LEU A 116 7.70 -1.11 24.25
N GLY A 117 7.91 -0.70 25.49
CA GLY A 117 7.20 0.42 26.12
C GLY A 117 7.59 1.81 25.60
N GLY A 118 8.07 1.93 24.36
CA GLY A 118 8.59 3.17 23.76
C GLY A 118 8.75 3.10 22.24
N VAL A 119 9.36 4.14 21.65
CA VAL A 119 9.59 4.24 20.20
C VAL A 119 10.55 3.12 19.75
N PHE A 120 10.03 2.16 18.98
CA PHE A 120 10.87 1.21 18.26
C PHE A 120 11.43 1.89 17.00
N ALA A 121 12.53 2.62 17.17
CA ALA A 121 13.28 3.18 16.05
C ALA A 121 14.14 2.07 15.42
N LEU A 122 13.59 1.39 14.41
CA LEU A 122 14.39 0.54 13.53
C LEU A 122 15.33 1.44 12.72
N GLY A 123 16.63 1.38 13.01
CA GLY A 123 17.64 2.06 12.20
C GLY A 123 17.53 1.62 10.74
N ASN A 124 17.03 2.51 9.90
CA ASN A 124 17.21 2.59 8.45
C ASN A 124 17.33 1.25 7.69
N SER A 125 16.18 0.61 7.42
CA SER A 125 15.93 -0.53 6.49
C SER A 125 15.66 -1.89 7.14
N ILE A 126 14.44 -2.38 6.96
CA ILE A 126 14.18 -3.82 6.90
C ILE A 126 14.54 -4.25 5.48
N ASN A 127 15.85 -4.38 5.19
CA ASN A 127 16.29 -4.98 3.93
C ASN A 127 16.24 -6.50 4.08
N GLY A 128 15.10 -7.10 3.78
CA GLY A 128 15.02 -8.55 3.63
C GLY A 128 15.92 -9.02 2.49
N ALA A 129 16.77 -9.99 2.77
CA ALA A 129 17.55 -10.68 1.74
C ALA A 129 16.62 -11.23 0.65
N SER A 130 16.80 -10.78 -0.60
CA SER A 130 16.37 -11.37 -1.88
C SER A 130 15.18 -12.35 -1.87
N GLY A 131 14.01 -11.95 -1.35
CA GLY A 131 12.81 -12.79 -1.39
C GLY A 131 11.73 -12.28 -0.45
N GLN A 132 10.87 -11.39 -0.98
CA GLN A 132 9.67 -10.80 -0.36
C GLN A 132 9.57 -10.89 1.17
N THR A 133 10.03 -9.84 1.86
CA THR A 133 9.66 -9.60 3.27
C THR A 133 8.45 -8.68 3.31
N THR A 134 7.31 -9.20 3.74
CA THR A 134 6.14 -8.38 4.06
C THR A 134 6.33 -7.78 5.45
N LEU A 135 6.39 -6.46 5.55
CA LEU A 135 6.21 -5.78 6.84
C LEU A 135 4.73 -5.89 7.21
N VAL A 136 4.39 -6.87 8.03
CA VAL A 136 3.05 -7.00 8.60
C VAL A 136 2.99 -6.16 9.86
N VAL A 137 2.27 -5.03 9.81
CA VAL A 137 1.97 -4.28 11.03
C VAL A 137 0.51 -4.52 11.41
N ASN A 138 0.33 -5.30 12.49
CA ASN A 138 -0.97 -5.63 13.01
C ASN A 138 -1.42 -4.54 13.99
N TYR A 139 -2.28 -3.64 13.52
CA TYR A 139 -2.84 -2.56 14.33
C TYR A 139 -4.15 -3.03 14.98
N THR A 140 -4.11 -3.31 16.29
CA THR A 140 -5.33 -3.54 17.09
C THR A 140 -5.65 -2.28 17.91
N ASN A 141 -6.94 -2.02 18.17
CA ASN A 141 -7.45 -0.98 19.08
C ASN A 141 -7.38 0.49 18.61
N SER A 142 -7.94 0.83 17.45
CA SER A 142 -8.18 2.23 17.00
C SER A 142 -6.93 3.12 16.82
N SER A 143 -5.73 2.58 17.01
CA SER A 143 -4.46 3.29 16.80
C SER A 143 -4.22 3.59 15.33
N ASN A 144 -3.60 4.72 15.05
CA ASN A 144 -3.26 5.13 13.68
C ASN A 144 -1.88 4.63 13.28
N LEU A 145 -1.70 4.33 11.99
CA LEU A 145 -0.39 4.22 11.37
C LEU A 145 -0.10 5.49 10.61
N GLN A 146 1.05 6.11 10.87
CA GLN A 146 1.54 7.25 10.12
C GLN A 146 2.87 6.91 9.45
N ILE A 147 2.95 7.16 8.14
CA ILE A 147 4.16 7.06 7.33
C ILE A 147 4.62 8.49 7.07
N LEU A 148 5.85 8.81 7.48
CA LEU A 148 6.41 10.15 7.36
C LEU A 148 7.52 10.20 6.30
N ASP A 149 7.73 11.36 5.69
CA ASP A 149 8.93 11.65 4.90
C ASP A 149 10.14 11.94 5.81
N GLY A 150 11.33 12.12 5.22
CA GLY A 150 12.55 12.42 5.97
C GLY A 150 12.54 13.76 6.72
N ALA A 151 11.56 14.62 6.46
CA ALA A 151 11.33 15.87 7.17
C ALA A 151 10.20 15.77 8.22
N GLY A 152 9.61 14.59 8.42
CA GLY A 152 8.54 14.37 9.39
C GLY A 152 7.13 14.74 8.89
N ASN A 153 6.91 14.94 7.59
CA ASN A 153 5.57 15.17 7.03
C ASN A 153 4.88 13.85 6.71
N THR A 154 3.57 13.74 6.96
CA THR A 154 2.79 12.56 6.59
C THR A 154 2.74 12.36 5.08
N ILE A 155 3.18 11.20 4.59
CA ILE A 155 2.96 10.75 3.22
C ILE A 155 1.78 9.79 3.15
N GLY A 156 1.66 8.88 4.13
CA GLY A 156 0.60 7.87 4.20
C GLY A 156 0.06 7.75 5.60
N TYR A 157 -1.24 7.51 5.72
CA TYR A 157 -1.91 7.46 7.02
C TYR A 157 -3.03 6.43 7.00
N PHE A 158 -3.02 5.51 7.94
CA PHE A 158 -4.16 4.61 8.18
C PHE A 158 -4.78 5.01 9.51
N GLN A 159 -6.01 5.50 9.44
CA GLN A 159 -6.76 5.91 10.61
C GLN A 159 -7.41 4.69 11.26
N GLY A 160 -7.04 4.36 12.49
CA GLY A 160 -7.52 3.15 13.17
C GLY A 160 -9.01 3.21 13.50
N SER A 161 -9.53 4.40 13.84
CA SER A 161 -10.94 4.58 14.21
C SER A 161 -11.90 4.44 13.04
N THR A 162 -11.55 4.97 11.87
CA THR A 162 -12.41 4.99 10.66
C THR A 162 -11.98 3.96 9.61
N LYS A 163 -10.87 3.25 9.83
CA LYS A 163 -10.26 2.32 8.87
C LYS A 163 -9.98 2.95 7.50
N SER A 164 -9.73 4.26 7.50
CA SER A 164 -9.55 5.05 6.28
C SER A 164 -8.07 5.22 5.96
N PHE A 165 -7.75 5.25 4.67
CA PHE A 165 -6.42 5.52 4.11
C PHE A 165 -6.34 6.96 3.61
N GLY A 166 -5.36 7.71 4.10
CA GLY A 166 -5.02 9.05 3.65
C GLY A 166 -3.65 9.06 2.98
N VAL A 167 -3.52 9.74 1.85
CA VAL A 167 -2.23 10.14 1.26
C VAL A 167 -2.09 11.64 1.44
N ASN A 168 -1.00 12.06 2.07
CA ASN A 168 -0.70 13.47 2.35
C ASN A 168 -1.81 14.15 3.20
N THR A 169 -2.50 13.39 4.06
CA THR A 169 -3.48 13.87 5.04
C THR A 169 -3.52 12.96 6.28
N VAL A 170 -3.73 13.53 7.47
CA VAL A 170 -3.89 12.81 8.74
C VAL A 170 -5.36 12.74 9.20
N SER A 171 -6.27 13.26 8.40
CA SER A 171 -7.72 13.27 8.69
C SER A 171 -8.48 12.93 7.41
N PRO A 172 -8.39 11.67 6.95
CA PRO A 172 -9.15 11.23 5.78
C PRO A 172 -10.65 11.35 6.05
N SER A 173 -11.38 12.01 5.14
CA SER A 173 -12.85 12.15 5.21
C SER A 173 -13.59 11.10 4.39
N ALA A 174 -12.85 10.17 3.78
CA ALA A 174 -13.33 9.06 2.98
C ALA A 174 -12.41 7.85 3.21
N PHE A 175 -12.87 6.64 2.87
CA PHE A 175 -12.05 5.43 2.99
C PHE A 175 -10.72 5.52 2.26
N ALA A 176 -10.67 6.20 1.13
CA ALA A 176 -9.43 6.61 0.46
C ALA A 176 -9.50 8.12 0.21
N HIS A 177 -8.58 8.88 0.80
CA HIS A 177 -8.48 10.32 0.62
C HIS A 177 -7.08 10.69 0.13
N ILE A 178 -6.99 11.18 -1.11
CA ILE A 178 -5.73 11.57 -1.74
C ILE A 178 -5.73 13.09 -1.91
N VAL A 179 -4.78 13.77 -1.27
CA VAL A 179 -4.64 15.22 -1.34
C VAL A 179 -3.36 15.58 -2.08
N SER A 180 -3.46 16.32 -3.18
CA SER A 180 -2.25 16.81 -3.84
C SER A 180 -1.55 17.87 -3.00
N LYS A 181 -0.22 17.79 -2.91
CA LYS A 181 0.62 18.70 -2.11
C LYS A 181 0.84 20.05 -2.80
N THR A 182 0.77 20.09 -4.12
CA THR A 182 1.01 21.28 -4.94
C THR A 182 0.15 21.26 -6.20
N ALA A 183 -0.14 22.43 -6.77
CA ALA A 183 -0.90 22.53 -8.02
C ALA A 183 -0.19 21.89 -9.24
N SER A 184 1.12 21.61 -9.13
CA SER A 184 1.94 21.05 -10.21
C SER A 184 1.99 19.52 -10.24
N ILE A 185 1.48 18.84 -9.20
CA ILE A 185 1.53 17.37 -9.10
C ILE A 185 0.09 16.83 -9.13
N PRO A 186 -0.24 15.88 -10.02
CA PRO A 186 -1.56 15.27 -10.02
C PRO A 186 -1.77 14.49 -8.72
N GLY A 187 -2.96 14.62 -8.11
CA GLY A 187 -3.33 13.81 -6.93
C GLY A 187 -3.42 12.33 -7.27
N LEU A 188 -4.02 11.99 -8.42
CA LEU A 188 -4.14 10.63 -8.94
C LEU A 188 -3.70 10.61 -10.42
N ARG A 189 -2.81 9.67 -10.77
CA ARG A 189 -2.39 9.40 -12.15
C ARG A 189 -2.63 7.93 -12.45
N ILE A 190 -3.27 7.64 -13.58
CA ILE A 190 -3.56 6.29 -14.05
C ILE A 190 -2.96 6.19 -15.46
N ASP A 191 -1.88 5.41 -15.60
CA ASP A 191 -1.24 5.17 -16.89
C ASP A 191 -1.68 3.80 -17.44
N GLY A 192 -2.27 3.80 -18.64
CA GLY A 192 -2.55 2.56 -19.38
C GLY A 192 -1.31 2.05 -20.12
N ALA A 193 -1.26 0.74 -20.37
CA ALA A 193 -0.33 0.21 -21.35
C ALA A 193 -0.62 0.79 -22.74
N ALA A 194 0.38 0.90 -23.62
CA ALA A 194 0.17 1.35 -25.01
C ALA A 194 -0.85 0.48 -25.78
N SER A 195 -1.02 -0.78 -25.36
CA SER A 195 -1.99 -1.74 -25.90
C SER A 195 -3.16 -2.02 -24.94
N GLN A 196 -3.47 -1.08 -24.04
CA GLN A 196 -4.56 -1.24 -23.09
C GLN A 196 -5.90 -1.46 -23.83
N SER A 197 -6.57 -2.56 -23.53
CA SER A 197 -7.87 -2.91 -24.13
C SER A 197 -9.05 -2.85 -23.15
N ALA A 198 -8.78 -2.83 -21.84
CA ALA A 198 -9.79 -2.66 -20.79
C ALA A 198 -9.81 -1.23 -20.25
N ASN A 199 -10.92 -0.81 -19.63
CA ASN A 199 -11.07 0.53 -19.04
C ASN A 199 -9.90 0.92 -18.12
N LEU A 200 -9.49 2.18 -18.17
CA LEU A 200 -8.49 2.76 -17.26
C LEU A 200 -9.10 3.02 -15.87
N PHE A 201 -10.40 3.33 -15.82
CA PHE A 201 -11.12 3.55 -14.57
C PHE A 201 -12.54 3.00 -14.67
N GLU A 202 -13.05 2.46 -13.56
CA GLU A 202 -14.42 1.98 -13.44
C GLU A 202 -14.97 2.29 -12.05
N ALA A 203 -16.14 2.93 -12.01
CA ALA A 203 -16.98 3.02 -10.83
C ALA A 203 -18.11 1.99 -10.95
N ARG A 204 -18.22 1.08 -9.99
CA ARG A 204 -19.25 0.03 -9.95
C ARG A 204 -20.03 0.08 -8.64
N ASN A 205 -21.27 -0.42 -8.64
CA ASN A 205 -22.00 -0.70 -7.41
C ASN A 205 -21.71 -2.13 -6.90
N SER A 206 -22.35 -2.54 -5.80
CA SER A 206 -22.21 -3.88 -5.22
C SER A 206 -22.84 -5.01 -6.06
N THR A 207 -23.50 -4.69 -7.18
CA THR A 207 -24.11 -5.65 -8.13
C THR A 207 -23.33 -5.72 -9.45
N PRO A 208 -21.99 -5.59 -9.39
CA PRO A 208 -21.06 -5.34 -10.51
C PRO A 208 -21.49 -4.41 -11.65
N THR A 209 -22.53 -3.60 -11.50
CA THR A 209 -23.02 -2.71 -12.55
C THR A 209 -22.08 -1.53 -12.71
N LEU A 210 -21.64 -1.27 -13.95
CA LEU A 210 -20.80 -0.12 -14.25
C LEU A 210 -21.63 1.18 -14.22
N LEU A 211 -21.29 2.07 -13.30
CA LEU A 211 -21.92 3.38 -13.16
C LEU A 211 -21.22 4.45 -14.01
N THR A 212 -19.90 4.38 -14.12
CA THR A 212 -19.10 5.25 -15.00
C THR A 212 -17.78 4.57 -15.31
N SER A 213 -17.25 4.75 -16.52
CA SER A 213 -15.89 4.34 -16.87
C SER A 213 -15.14 5.40 -17.67
N ILE A 214 -13.83 5.23 -17.69
CA ILE A 214 -12.92 5.85 -18.66
C ILE A 214 -12.29 4.71 -19.46
N ASP A 215 -12.53 4.68 -20.77
CA ASP A 215 -11.95 3.66 -21.65
C ASP A 215 -10.45 3.94 -21.95
N PRO A 216 -9.72 3.05 -22.63
CA PRO A 216 -8.31 3.27 -22.98
C PRO A 216 -8.04 4.54 -23.80
N ALA A 217 -9.02 5.02 -24.56
CA ALA A 217 -8.92 6.23 -25.37
C ALA A 217 -9.30 7.51 -24.59
N GLY A 218 -9.66 7.38 -23.31
CA GLY A 218 -10.07 8.50 -22.46
C GLY A 218 -11.54 8.86 -22.59
N LYS A 219 -12.36 8.06 -23.31
CA LYS A 219 -13.79 8.31 -23.41
C LYS A 219 -14.46 8.02 -22.07
N ILE A 220 -15.22 9.01 -21.58
CA ILE A 220 -16.08 8.84 -20.42
C ILE A 220 -17.40 8.23 -20.87
N THR A 221 -17.81 7.12 -20.25
CA THR A 221 -19.13 6.51 -20.43
C THR A 221 -19.87 6.52 -19.10
N ALA A 222 -21.04 7.15 -19.06
CA ALA A 222 -21.93 7.18 -17.91
C ALA A 222 -23.40 7.14 -18.39
N PRO A 223 -24.36 6.56 -17.62
CA PRO A 223 -25.78 6.54 -17.98
C PRO A 223 -26.41 7.93 -18.14
N SER A 224 -25.89 8.92 -17.43
CA SER A 224 -26.24 10.34 -17.59
C SER A 224 -25.02 11.18 -17.23
N LEU A 225 -24.87 12.33 -17.91
CA LEU A 225 -23.81 13.29 -17.61
C LEU A 225 -24.44 14.65 -17.33
N GLN A 226 -24.32 15.12 -16.09
CA GLN A 226 -24.72 16.47 -15.75
C GLN A 226 -23.57 17.44 -16.06
N ILE A 227 -23.72 18.27 -17.10
CA ILE A 227 -22.75 19.30 -17.49
C ILE A 227 -23.21 20.66 -16.96
N ALA A 228 -23.32 20.79 -15.63
CA ALA A 228 -23.51 22.03 -14.86
C ALA A 228 -23.75 21.66 -13.39
N SER A 229 -23.52 22.59 -12.45
CA SER A 229 -23.84 22.38 -11.03
C SER A 229 -25.34 22.37 -10.73
N THR A 230 -26.18 22.86 -11.66
CA THR A 230 -27.64 22.94 -11.57
C THR A 230 -28.26 22.80 -12.97
N GLY A 231 -29.38 22.08 -13.12
CA GLY A 231 -30.11 21.94 -14.40
C GLY A 231 -30.48 20.50 -14.74
N THR A 232 -31.27 20.30 -15.81
CA THR A 232 -31.58 18.96 -16.34
C THR A 232 -30.32 18.36 -16.98
N PRO A 233 -29.90 17.13 -16.61
CA PRO A 233 -28.71 16.50 -17.20
C PRO A 233 -28.81 16.33 -18.71
N LEU A 234 -27.68 16.37 -19.40
CA LEU A 234 -27.64 16.00 -20.82
C LEU A 234 -27.59 14.47 -20.91
N LEU A 235 -28.63 13.87 -21.46
CA LEU A 235 -28.73 12.41 -21.61
C LEU A 235 -28.00 11.95 -22.87
N LYS A 236 -28.04 12.76 -23.93
CA LYS A 236 -27.43 12.43 -25.22
C LYS A 236 -27.06 13.68 -26.02
N LEU A 237 -25.91 13.61 -26.70
CA LEU A 237 -25.50 14.52 -27.76
C LEU A 237 -25.18 13.68 -29.00
N LEU A 238 -26.02 13.82 -30.02
CA LEU A 238 -25.93 13.05 -31.26
C LEU A 238 -25.57 14.00 -32.40
N SER A 239 -24.81 13.54 -33.39
CA SER A 239 -24.61 14.29 -34.63
C SER A 239 -24.63 13.38 -35.84
N ALA A 240 -25.21 13.87 -36.92
CA ALA A 240 -25.17 13.22 -38.22
C ALA A 240 -24.94 14.26 -39.33
N ILE A 241 -24.47 13.80 -40.48
CA ILE A 241 -24.37 14.59 -41.71
C ILE A 241 -25.11 13.84 -42.81
N ALA A 242 -25.86 14.56 -43.64
CA ALA A 242 -26.39 14.02 -44.88
C ALA A 242 -26.31 15.06 -45.99
N THR A 243 -26.21 14.58 -47.23
CA THR A 243 -26.41 15.42 -48.41
C THR A 243 -27.91 15.55 -48.64
N LEU A 244 -28.41 16.78 -48.62
CA LEU A 244 -29.81 17.10 -48.88
C LEU A 244 -29.91 17.86 -50.21
N ASP A 245 -30.81 17.41 -51.07
CA ASP A 245 -31.13 18.02 -52.35
C ASP A 245 -32.57 18.50 -52.32
N PHE A 246 -32.77 19.76 -51.89
CA PHE A 246 -34.10 20.34 -51.81
C PHE A 246 -34.61 20.59 -53.22
N PRO A 247 -35.86 20.22 -53.56
CA PRO A 247 -36.43 20.60 -54.84
C PRO A 247 -36.59 22.12 -54.91
N SER A 248 -36.84 22.65 -56.11
CA SER A 248 -37.19 24.06 -56.29
C SER A 248 -38.35 24.46 -55.36
N ILE A 249 -38.07 25.41 -54.47
CA ILE A 249 -38.97 25.88 -53.44
C ILE A 249 -39.65 27.14 -53.98
N ALA A 250 -40.97 27.09 -54.14
CA ALA A 250 -41.76 28.23 -54.58
C ALA A 250 -41.58 29.46 -53.65
N ALA A 251 -41.86 30.65 -54.19
CA ALA A 251 -41.85 31.89 -53.43
C ALA A 251 -42.73 31.79 -52.17
N GLN A 252 -42.24 32.30 -51.05
CA GLN A 252 -42.95 32.29 -49.76
C GLN A 252 -43.40 30.90 -49.29
N SER A 253 -42.67 29.85 -49.66
CA SER A 253 -42.99 28.45 -49.33
C SER A 253 -41.83 27.74 -48.63
N SER A 254 -42.03 26.48 -48.24
CA SER A 254 -41.01 25.65 -47.60
C SER A 254 -40.96 24.23 -48.14
N SER A 255 -39.81 23.59 -47.99
CA SER A 255 -39.61 22.17 -48.30
C SER A 255 -38.89 21.46 -47.16
N ASP A 256 -39.28 20.21 -46.91
CA ASP A 256 -38.78 19.39 -45.81
C ASP A 256 -38.03 18.19 -46.37
N LEU A 257 -36.82 17.95 -45.86
CA LEU A 257 -36.06 16.73 -46.06
C LEU A 257 -35.58 16.19 -44.73
N THR A 258 -35.22 14.90 -44.67
CA THR A 258 -34.89 14.23 -43.42
C THR A 258 -33.45 13.74 -43.36
N ILE A 259 -32.85 13.82 -42.18
CA ILE A 259 -31.59 13.17 -41.81
C ILE A 259 -31.89 12.12 -40.74
N THR A 260 -31.38 10.90 -40.94
CA THR A 260 -31.45 9.84 -39.92
C THR A 260 -30.44 10.13 -38.82
N VAL A 261 -30.91 10.27 -37.58
CA VAL A 261 -30.07 10.45 -36.39
C VAL A 261 -30.48 9.42 -35.36
N THR A 262 -29.86 8.25 -35.40
CA THR A 262 -30.17 7.14 -34.48
C THR A 262 -30.05 7.57 -33.02
N GLY A 263 -31.09 7.32 -32.23
CA GLY A 263 -31.19 7.72 -30.83
C GLY A 263 -31.92 9.04 -30.59
N SER A 264 -32.23 9.82 -31.64
CA SER A 264 -33.07 11.02 -31.50
C SER A 264 -34.52 10.65 -31.20
N ALA A 265 -35.19 11.49 -30.41
CA ALA A 265 -36.59 11.37 -30.02
C ALA A 265 -37.30 12.72 -30.18
N VAL A 266 -38.61 12.69 -30.41
CA VAL A 266 -39.43 13.90 -30.54
C VAL A 266 -39.22 14.78 -29.30
N ASN A 267 -39.13 16.10 -29.52
CA ASN A 267 -38.81 17.14 -28.54
C ASN A 267 -37.34 17.25 -28.11
N ASP A 268 -36.41 16.44 -28.63
CA ASP A 268 -34.99 16.76 -28.48
C ASP A 268 -34.69 18.10 -29.18
N VAL A 269 -33.76 18.87 -28.61
CA VAL A 269 -33.28 20.12 -29.19
C VAL A 269 -32.40 19.80 -30.40
N VAL A 270 -32.64 20.49 -31.51
CA VAL A 270 -31.85 20.31 -32.74
C VAL A 270 -31.18 21.62 -33.13
N ASN A 271 -29.91 21.54 -33.51
CA ASN A 271 -29.21 22.59 -34.23
C ASN A 271 -28.80 22.08 -35.61
N VAL A 272 -28.93 22.95 -36.63
CA VAL A 272 -28.52 22.63 -38.00
C VAL A 272 -27.25 23.41 -38.37
N GLY A 273 -26.25 22.70 -38.86
CA GLY A 273 -25.05 23.23 -39.48
C GLY A 273 -25.25 23.32 -40.98
N LEU A 274 -25.11 24.53 -41.51
CA LEU A 274 -25.32 24.85 -42.92
C LEU A 274 -24.10 24.49 -43.78
N PRO A 275 -24.29 24.29 -45.10
CA PRO A 275 -23.17 24.17 -46.04
C PRO A 275 -22.34 25.46 -46.10
N ALA A 276 -21.13 25.38 -46.67
CA ALA A 276 -20.22 26.53 -46.76
C ALA A 276 -20.80 27.73 -47.53
N THR A 277 -21.74 27.47 -48.45
CA THR A 277 -22.42 28.49 -49.26
C THR A 277 -23.93 28.20 -49.26
N PRO A 278 -24.66 28.59 -48.21
CA PRO A 278 -26.12 28.43 -48.18
C PRO A 278 -26.76 29.31 -49.26
N ALA A 279 -27.86 28.84 -49.85
CA ALA A 279 -28.58 29.58 -50.87
C ALA A 279 -29.14 30.89 -50.29
N SER A 280 -28.82 32.02 -50.92
CA SER A 280 -29.29 33.33 -50.48
C SER A 280 -30.82 33.42 -50.51
N GLY A 281 -31.42 33.96 -49.45
CA GLY A 281 -32.88 34.08 -49.32
C GLY A 281 -33.58 32.81 -48.81
N ILE A 282 -32.81 31.75 -48.54
CA ILE A 282 -33.28 30.55 -47.84
C ILE A 282 -32.83 30.58 -46.38
N ASP A 283 -33.76 30.33 -45.48
CA ASP A 283 -33.48 30.09 -44.06
C ASP A 283 -33.74 28.63 -43.71
N PHE A 284 -32.99 28.10 -42.75
CA PHE A 284 -33.06 26.69 -42.37
C PHE A 284 -33.33 26.53 -40.88
N ASN A 285 -34.28 25.66 -40.55
CA ASN A 285 -34.45 25.16 -39.21
C ASN A 285 -34.53 23.62 -39.23
N ALA A 286 -34.48 23.01 -38.04
CA ALA A 286 -34.61 21.58 -37.92
C ALA A 286 -35.31 21.18 -36.61
N PHE A 287 -35.95 20.03 -36.63
CA PHE A 287 -36.64 19.45 -35.47
C PHE A 287 -36.68 17.92 -35.60
N VAL A 288 -36.75 17.21 -34.47
CA VAL A 288 -36.95 15.76 -34.49
C VAL A 288 -38.42 15.47 -34.79
N SER A 289 -38.70 15.02 -36.01
CA SER A 289 -40.07 14.77 -36.49
C SER A 289 -40.59 13.39 -36.08
N ALA A 290 -39.69 12.42 -35.88
CA ALA A 290 -40.00 11.09 -35.37
C ALA A 290 -38.75 10.47 -34.71
N ALA A 291 -38.92 9.34 -34.03
CA ALA A 291 -37.79 8.59 -33.48
C ALA A 291 -36.76 8.28 -34.58
N ASN A 292 -35.49 8.59 -34.32
CA ASN A 292 -34.36 8.46 -35.24
C ASN A 292 -34.41 9.38 -36.48
N THR A 293 -35.31 10.36 -36.55
CA THR A 293 -35.53 11.17 -37.76
C THR A 293 -35.55 12.66 -37.43
N VAL A 294 -34.59 13.40 -37.98
CA VAL A 294 -34.55 14.86 -37.93
C VAL A 294 -35.04 15.40 -39.27
N THR A 295 -36.04 16.26 -39.26
CA THR A 295 -36.44 17.04 -40.43
C THR A 295 -35.64 18.33 -40.47
N VAL A 296 -35.03 18.63 -41.61
CA VAL A 296 -34.47 19.93 -41.97
C VAL A 296 -35.46 20.61 -42.91
N ARG A 297 -35.93 21.79 -42.53
CA ARG A 297 -36.86 22.59 -43.31
C ARG A 297 -36.15 23.79 -43.89
N ALA A 298 -36.27 23.97 -45.19
CA ALA A 298 -35.80 25.12 -45.93
C ALA A 298 -36.99 26.06 -46.23
N HIS A 299 -36.90 27.31 -45.81
CA HIS A 299 -37.90 28.35 -46.07
C HIS A 299 -37.39 29.33 -47.11
N ASN A 300 -38.14 29.53 -48.20
CA ASN A 300 -37.85 30.55 -49.20
C ASN A 300 -38.64 31.83 -48.89
N TYR A 301 -37.94 32.88 -48.46
CA TYR A 301 -38.53 34.18 -48.14
C TYR A 301 -38.47 35.20 -49.29
N THR A 302 -38.12 34.73 -50.49
CA THR A 302 -38.04 35.59 -51.67
C THR A 302 -39.35 35.55 -52.46
N ALA A 303 -39.48 36.50 -53.39
CA ALA A 303 -40.63 36.59 -54.29
C ALA A 303 -40.54 35.64 -55.50
N LEU A 304 -39.45 34.88 -55.65
CA LEU A 304 -39.23 33.94 -56.75
C LEU A 304 -39.00 32.53 -56.22
N SER A 305 -39.21 31.52 -57.06
CA SER A 305 -38.78 30.17 -56.73
C SER A 305 -37.26 30.09 -56.70
N ILE A 306 -36.70 29.40 -55.71
CA ILE A 306 -35.27 29.14 -55.58
C ILE A 306 -35.05 27.65 -55.56
N ASP A 307 -34.06 27.18 -56.30
CA ASP A 307 -33.58 25.79 -56.29
C ASP A 307 -32.22 25.74 -55.58
N PRO A 308 -32.19 25.42 -54.27
CA PRO A 308 -30.92 25.35 -53.54
C PRO A 308 -30.08 24.20 -54.08
N ALA A 309 -28.80 24.44 -54.35
CA ALA A 309 -27.92 23.36 -54.76
C ALA A 309 -27.83 22.27 -53.68
N SER A 310 -27.82 21.00 -54.12
CA SER A 310 -27.56 19.86 -53.25
C SER A 310 -26.29 20.05 -52.44
N ALA A 311 -26.37 19.89 -51.11
CA ALA A 311 -25.26 20.17 -50.22
C ALA A 311 -25.30 19.34 -48.93
N SER A 312 -24.17 19.29 -48.21
CA SER A 312 -24.06 18.59 -46.94
C SER A 312 -24.55 19.44 -45.77
N TYR A 313 -25.49 18.90 -45.00
CA TYR A 313 -26.01 19.51 -43.79
C TYR A 313 -25.64 18.64 -42.59
N ARG A 314 -25.16 19.27 -41.53
CA ARG A 314 -24.95 18.60 -40.23
C ARG A 314 -26.13 18.89 -39.33
N VAL A 315 -26.59 17.89 -38.57
CA VAL A 315 -27.49 18.12 -37.45
C VAL A 315 -26.82 17.69 -36.16
N SER A 316 -27.07 18.44 -35.10
CA SER A 316 -26.69 18.09 -33.74
C SER A 316 -27.95 18.05 -32.88
N VAL A 317 -28.16 16.95 -32.17
CA VAL A 317 -29.36 16.70 -31.38
C VAL A 317 -28.98 16.55 -29.91
N MET A 318 -29.62 17.30 -29.04
CA MET A 318 -29.43 17.29 -27.59
C MET A 318 -30.71 16.83 -26.90
N GLY A 319 -30.62 15.74 -26.16
CA GLY A 319 -31.71 15.26 -25.31
C GLY A 319 -31.39 15.51 -23.84
N PHE A 320 -32.39 16.01 -23.12
CA PHE A 320 -32.36 16.32 -21.68
C PHE A 320 -33.33 15.43 -20.92
#